data_AF-A0A803W3J7-F1
#
_entry.id   AF-A0A803W3J7-F1
#
_cell.length_a   1.000
_cell.length_b   1.000
_cell.length_c   1.000
_cell.angle_alpha   90.00
_cell.angle_beta   90.00
_cell.angle_gamma   90.00
#
_symmetry.space_group_name_H-M   'P 1'
#
loop_
_entity.id
_entity.type
_entity.pdbx_description
1 polymer ?
#
loop_
_entity_poly.entity_id
_entity_poly.type
_entity_poly.pdbx_seq_one_letter_code
_entity_poly.pdbx_strand_id
1 'polypeptide(L)'
;MAAIDERTFIAIKPDGVQRGLVGEIIKRFETKGFKLVAMKLIHATEDLLREHYIDLKDRPFYDGLVQYMHSGPVVAMVWEGLNVIKTGRLMLGETNPFDSKPGTIRGDFCVQVGSAMAGNGERTFIAIKPDGVQRGLVGEIIKRFEQKGFRLVAMKFVHASEDLLKQHYIDLKDRPFFPGLVKYMNSGPIVAMVWEGLNVVKTGRVMLGETNPADSKPGTIRGDFCIQVGRNIIHR
;
A
#
# COMPACT_ATOMS: atom_id res chain seq x y z
N MET A 1 15.90 12.95 25.93
CA MET A 1 16.36 11.81 25.10
C MET A 1 15.57 11.84 23.81
N ALA A 2 16.22 12.02 22.65
CA ALA A 2 15.55 11.76 21.38
C ALA A 2 15.16 10.27 21.37
N ALA A 3 13.89 9.97 21.16
CA ALA A 3 13.46 8.59 20.98
C ALA A 3 14.24 8.03 19.80
N ILE A 4 14.96 6.92 20.00
CA ILE A 4 15.59 6.20 18.89
C ILE A 4 14.43 5.57 18.13
N ASP A 5 14.12 6.11 16.95
CA ASP A 5 13.13 5.51 16.07
C ASP A 5 13.70 4.19 15.53
N GLU A 6 13.11 3.08 15.97
CA GLU A 6 13.42 1.74 15.45
C GLU A 6 12.74 1.55 14.10
N ARG A 7 13.30 0.65 13.27
CA ARG A 7 12.68 0.19 12.04
C ARG A 7 12.46 -1.31 12.05
N THR A 8 11.38 -1.75 11.42
CA THR A 8 11.10 -3.18 11.22
C THR A 8 10.63 -3.45 9.80
N PHE A 9 11.04 -4.60 9.27
CA PHE A 9 10.60 -5.12 7.99
C PHE A 9 9.38 -6.02 8.19
N ILE A 10 8.33 -5.79 7.40
CA ILE A 10 7.11 -6.59 7.40
C ILE A 10 6.73 -6.91 5.96
N ALA A 11 6.46 -8.18 5.68
CA ALA A 11 5.98 -8.64 4.39
C ALA A 11 4.56 -9.20 4.50
N ILE A 12 3.69 -8.80 3.56
CA ILE A 12 2.41 -9.45 3.32
C ILE A 12 2.64 -10.51 2.26
N LYS A 13 2.32 -11.75 2.63
CA LYS A 13 2.52 -12.96 1.84
C LYS A 13 1.55 -13.03 0.64
N PRO A 14 1.80 -13.91 -0.35
CA PRO A 14 0.98 -13.99 -1.56
C PRO A 14 -0.52 -14.13 -1.33
N ASP A 15 -0.94 -14.93 -0.35
CA ASP A 15 -2.35 -15.10 0.01
C ASP A 15 -2.98 -13.80 0.50
N GLY A 16 -2.28 -13.04 1.35
CA GLY A 16 -2.76 -11.77 1.88
C GLY A 16 -2.91 -10.70 0.80
N VAL A 17 -1.99 -10.67 -0.17
CA VAL A 17 -2.09 -9.77 -1.33
C VAL A 17 -3.23 -10.19 -2.24
N GLN A 18 -3.34 -11.48 -2.57
CA GLN A 18 -4.40 -12.01 -3.44
C GLN A 18 -5.80 -11.81 -2.86
N ARG A 19 -5.93 -11.89 -1.52
CA ARG A 19 -7.20 -11.68 -0.80
C ARG A 19 -7.54 -10.20 -0.58
N GLY A 20 -6.71 -9.27 -1.05
CA GLY A 20 -6.96 -7.83 -0.89
C GLY A 20 -6.88 -7.38 0.57
N LEU A 21 -5.88 -7.85 1.33
CA LEU A 21 -5.67 -7.48 2.73
C LEU A 21 -4.60 -6.39 2.91
N VAL A 22 -4.03 -5.86 1.81
CA VAL A 22 -2.90 -4.94 1.87
C VAL A 22 -3.29 -3.65 2.60
N GLY A 23 -4.40 -3.05 2.20
CA GLY A 23 -4.89 -1.80 2.77
C GLY A 23 -5.28 -1.94 4.23
N GLU A 24 -5.98 -3.02 4.59
CA GLU A 24 -6.38 -3.27 5.98
C GLU A 24 -5.18 -3.49 6.90
N ILE A 25 -4.16 -4.25 6.48
CA ILE A 25 -2.95 -4.45 7.27
C ILE A 25 -2.18 -3.13 7.45
N ILE A 26 -1.95 -2.37 6.36
CA ILE A 26 -1.27 -1.06 6.43
C ILE A 26 -2.02 -0.11 7.36
N LYS A 27 -3.34 -0.05 7.24
CA LYS A 27 -4.19 0.81 8.06
C LYS A 27 -4.01 0.52 9.55
N ARG A 28 -3.88 -0.74 9.95
CA ARG A 28 -3.66 -1.11 11.36
C ARG A 28 -2.35 -0.55 11.90
N PHE A 29 -1.27 -0.59 11.12
CA PHE A 29 0.01 -0.01 11.50
C PHE A 29 -0.03 1.53 11.54
N GLU A 30 -0.65 2.17 10.55
CA GLU A 30 -0.85 3.64 10.54
C GLU A 30 -1.70 4.09 11.74
N THR A 31 -2.80 3.38 12.04
CA THR A 31 -3.68 3.67 13.20
C THR A 31 -2.96 3.50 14.52
N LYS A 32 -1.97 2.60 14.60
CA LYS A 32 -1.12 2.44 15.78
C LYS A 32 -0.14 3.60 15.98
N GLY A 33 0.03 4.45 14.96
CA GLY A 33 0.95 5.58 14.96
C GLY A 33 2.31 5.26 14.33
N PHE A 34 2.46 4.12 13.66
CA PHE A 34 3.70 3.80 12.96
C PHE A 34 3.75 4.46 11.60
N LYS A 35 4.95 4.89 11.22
CA LYS A 35 5.21 5.58 9.97
C LYS A 35 5.69 4.58 8.92
N LEU A 36 5.00 4.54 7.78
CA LEU A 36 5.45 3.80 6.61
C LEU A 36 6.62 4.55 5.96
N VAL A 37 7.79 3.91 5.82
CA VAL A 37 8.98 4.56 5.25
C VAL A 37 9.41 3.99 3.91
N ALA A 38 9.01 2.76 3.59
CA ALA A 38 9.20 2.15 2.29
C ALA A 38 8.16 1.07 2.05
N MET A 39 7.75 0.89 0.81
CA MET A 39 6.99 -0.28 0.38
C MET A 39 7.18 -0.58 -1.11
N LYS A 40 7.05 -1.85 -1.46
CA LYS A 40 7.05 -2.31 -2.86
C LYS A 40 6.25 -3.60 -2.98
N LEU A 41 5.47 -3.72 -4.06
CA LEU A 41 4.93 -5.00 -4.50
C LEU A 41 5.97 -5.67 -5.41
N ILE A 42 6.36 -6.90 -5.06
CA ILE A 42 7.37 -7.68 -5.78
C ILE A 42 6.83 -9.08 -6.11
N HIS A 43 7.19 -9.60 -7.27
CA HIS A 43 7.24 -11.04 -7.50
C HIS A 43 8.69 -11.43 -7.26
N ALA A 44 8.97 -11.99 -6.09
CA ALA A 44 10.32 -12.33 -5.70
C ALA A 44 10.80 -13.54 -6.49
N THR A 45 12.02 -13.50 -7.03
CA THR A 45 12.63 -14.67 -7.66
C THR A 45 12.99 -15.71 -6.61
N GLU A 46 13.09 -16.97 -7.03
CA GLU A 46 13.51 -18.05 -6.12
C GLU A 46 14.88 -17.76 -5.49
N ASP A 47 15.84 -17.26 -6.26
CA ASP A 47 17.17 -16.89 -5.77
C ASP A 47 17.11 -15.83 -4.66
N LEU A 48 16.33 -14.77 -4.86
CA LEU A 48 16.15 -13.72 -3.87
C LEU A 48 15.50 -14.27 -2.59
N LEU A 49 14.54 -15.18 -2.71
CA LEU A 49 13.86 -15.79 -1.57
C LEU A 49 14.79 -16.74 -0.80
N ARG A 50 15.62 -17.51 -1.51
CA ARG A 50 16.60 -18.40 -0.90
C ARG A 50 17.68 -17.61 -0.14
N GLU A 51 18.15 -16.51 -0.73
CA GLU A 51 19.06 -15.59 -0.04
C GLU A 51 18.38 -14.96 1.19
N HIS A 52 17.14 -14.47 1.05
CA HIS A 52 16.41 -13.82 2.14
C HIS A 52 16.14 -14.74 3.33
N TYR A 53 15.88 -16.03 3.09
CA TYR A 53 15.57 -17.01 4.12
C TYR A 53 16.73 -17.96 4.44
N ILE A 54 17.97 -17.60 4.10
CA ILE A 54 19.15 -18.48 4.22
C ILE A 54 19.35 -19.05 5.63
N ASP A 55 18.98 -18.30 6.67
CA ASP A 55 19.04 -18.73 8.08
C ASP A 55 18.13 -19.92 8.40
N LEU A 56 17.17 -20.22 7.52
CA LEU A 56 16.23 -21.32 7.64
C LEU A 56 16.59 -22.52 6.76
N LYS A 57 17.70 -22.49 6.02
CA LYS A 57 18.05 -23.50 5.00
C LYS A 57 18.03 -24.95 5.50
N ASP A 58 18.36 -25.17 6.77
CA ASP A 58 18.44 -26.49 7.40
C ASP A 58 17.09 -26.93 8.02
N ARG A 59 16.04 -26.10 7.91
CA ARG A 59 14.71 -26.41 8.44
C ARG A 59 13.92 -27.24 7.41
N PRO A 60 13.16 -28.26 7.83
CA PRO A 60 12.45 -29.16 6.91
C PRO A 60 11.38 -28.47 6.06
N PHE A 61 10.94 -27.27 6.44
CA PHE A 61 9.94 -26.49 5.71
C PHE A 61 10.54 -25.41 4.79
N TYR A 62 11.87 -25.33 4.66
CA TYR A 62 12.54 -24.25 3.94
C TYR A 62 12.12 -24.15 2.47
N ASP A 63 12.23 -25.25 1.72
CA ASP A 63 11.85 -25.26 0.30
C ASP A 63 10.36 -24.98 0.13
N GLY A 64 9.50 -25.51 1.02
CA GLY A 64 8.07 -25.22 1.03
C GLY A 64 7.78 -23.73 1.24
N LEU A 65 8.51 -23.07 2.14
CA LEU A 65 8.39 -21.63 2.39
C LEU A 65 8.83 -20.82 1.15
N VAL A 66 9.95 -21.17 0.53
CA VAL A 66 10.44 -20.50 -0.69
C VAL A 66 9.43 -20.64 -1.82
N GLN A 67 8.95 -21.85 -2.10
CA GLN A 67 7.95 -22.11 -3.14
C GLN A 67 6.65 -21.36 -2.88
N TYR A 68 6.18 -21.35 -1.63
CA TYR A 68 5.00 -20.59 -1.24
C TYR A 68 5.19 -19.08 -1.44
N MET A 69 6.33 -18.50 -1.04
CA MET A 69 6.60 -17.08 -1.23
C MET A 69 6.79 -16.71 -2.71
N HIS A 70 7.24 -17.64 -3.55
CA HIS A 70 7.37 -17.48 -4.99
C HIS A 70 6.01 -17.57 -5.74
N SER A 71 4.99 -18.18 -5.11
CA SER A 71 3.70 -18.46 -5.75
C SER A 71 2.88 -17.23 -6.17
N GLY A 72 3.26 -16.02 -5.73
CA GLY A 72 2.54 -14.81 -6.09
C GLY A 72 3.19 -13.53 -5.56
N PRO A 73 2.48 -12.39 -5.67
CA PRO A 73 3.01 -11.09 -5.29
C PRO A 73 3.15 -10.96 -3.76
N VAL A 74 4.26 -10.37 -3.33
CA VAL A 74 4.55 -10.04 -1.93
C VAL A 74 4.58 -8.52 -1.80
N VAL A 75 3.92 -7.97 -0.79
CA VAL A 75 4.10 -6.55 -0.43
C VAL A 75 5.11 -6.47 0.70
N ALA A 76 6.31 -6.00 0.37
CA ALA A 76 7.40 -5.77 1.30
C ALA A 76 7.35 -4.32 1.81
N MET A 77 7.43 -4.13 3.13
CA MET A 77 7.28 -2.83 3.77
C MET A 77 8.29 -2.62 4.89
N VAL A 78 8.63 -1.37 5.15
CA VAL A 78 9.43 -0.95 6.30
C VAL A 78 8.62 0.05 7.10
N TRP A 79 8.52 -0.20 8.41
CA TRP A 79 7.81 0.63 9.38
C TRP A 79 8.78 1.24 10.37
N GLU A 80 8.56 2.49 10.74
CA GLU A 80 9.36 3.28 11.68
C GLU A 80 8.51 3.75 12.86
N GLY A 81 9.07 3.71 14.06
CA GLY A 81 8.49 4.33 15.25
C GLY A 81 8.92 3.67 16.56
N LEU A 82 8.51 4.28 17.66
CA LEU A 82 8.84 3.83 19.01
C LEU A 82 8.34 2.41 19.29
N ASN A 83 9.25 1.51 19.68
CA ASN A 83 8.95 0.10 19.97
C ASN A 83 8.26 -0.64 18.81
N VAL A 84 8.48 -0.22 17.56
CA VAL A 84 7.78 -0.80 16.40
C VAL A 84 8.06 -2.30 16.24
N ILE A 85 9.26 -2.76 16.63
CA ILE A 85 9.61 -4.18 16.56
C ILE A 85 8.75 -5.00 17.53
N LYS A 86 8.73 -4.62 18.81
CA LYS A 86 7.97 -5.33 19.84
C LYS A 86 6.46 -5.24 19.59
N THR A 87 5.97 -4.04 19.31
CA THR A 87 4.54 -3.80 19.09
C THR A 87 4.06 -4.46 17.80
N GLY A 88 4.86 -4.38 16.72
CA GLY A 88 4.57 -5.04 15.46
C GLY A 88 4.43 -6.55 15.60
N ARG A 89 5.31 -7.21 16.38
CA ARG A 89 5.18 -8.65 16.68
C ARG A 89 3.88 -8.97 17.41
N LEU A 90 3.48 -8.17 18.40
CA LEU A 90 2.21 -8.35 19.12
C LEU A 90 1.00 -8.15 18.19
N MET A 91 1.06 -7.18 17.28
CA MET A 91 -0.01 -6.94 16.31
C MET A 91 -0.13 -8.06 15.28
N LEU A 92 0.99 -8.68 14.89
CA LEU A 92 0.98 -9.79 13.94
C LEU A 92 0.30 -11.04 14.52
N GLY A 93 0.52 -11.33 15.81
CA GLY A 93 0.01 -12.53 16.47
C GLY A 93 0.96 -13.73 16.35
N GLU A 94 0.60 -14.83 16.98
CA GLU A 94 1.43 -16.05 17.05
C GLU A 94 1.65 -16.68 15.67
N THR A 95 2.71 -17.48 15.52
CA THR A 95 3.03 -18.11 14.22
C THR A 95 1.92 -19.07 13.77
N ASN A 96 1.33 -19.79 14.72
CA ASN A 96 0.15 -20.60 14.48
C ASN A 96 -1.11 -19.72 14.58
N PRO A 97 -1.91 -19.61 13.50
CA PRO A 97 -3.18 -18.87 13.52
C PRO A 97 -4.16 -19.33 14.59
N PHE A 98 -4.20 -20.64 14.91
CA PHE A 98 -5.12 -21.18 15.91
C PHE A 98 -4.78 -20.75 17.34
N ASP A 99 -3.52 -20.37 17.57
CA ASP A 99 -3.03 -19.83 18.85
C ASP A 99 -3.06 -18.29 18.87
N SER A 100 -3.39 -17.66 17.74
CA SER A 100 -3.41 -16.20 17.61
C SER A 100 -4.69 -15.62 18.21
N LYS A 101 -4.52 -14.57 19.03
CA LYS A 101 -5.66 -13.88 19.67
C LYS A 101 -6.49 -13.11 18.64
N PRO A 102 -7.83 -13.04 18.80
CA PRO A 102 -8.67 -12.08 18.06
C PRO A 102 -8.13 -10.66 18.18
N GLY A 103 -8.18 -9.89 17.10
CA GLY A 103 -7.61 -8.54 16.98
C GLY A 103 -6.16 -8.51 16.49
N THR A 104 -5.46 -9.65 16.47
CA THR A 104 -4.17 -9.77 15.79
C THR A 104 -4.36 -10.01 14.29
N ILE A 105 -3.38 -9.65 13.47
CA ILE A 105 -3.45 -9.81 12.01
C ILE A 105 -3.62 -11.28 11.64
N ARG A 106 -2.86 -12.19 12.24
CA ARG A 106 -3.01 -13.63 11.96
C ARG A 106 -4.31 -14.19 12.52
N GLY A 107 -4.72 -13.79 13.72
CA GLY A 107 -5.99 -14.21 14.32
C GLY A 107 -7.20 -13.79 13.51
N ASP A 108 -7.19 -12.59 12.94
CA ASP A 108 -8.33 -12.05 12.18
C ASP A 108 -8.37 -12.53 10.74
N PHE A 109 -7.20 -12.79 10.11
CA PHE A 109 -7.13 -12.98 8.67
C PHE A 109 -6.64 -14.34 8.20
N CYS A 110 -6.00 -15.17 9.02
CA CYS A 110 -5.53 -16.49 8.56
C CYS A 110 -6.63 -17.56 8.51
N VAL A 111 -7.89 -17.21 8.81
CA VAL A 111 -9.05 -18.10 8.60
C VAL A 111 -9.38 -18.14 7.10
N GLN A 112 -9.42 -19.34 6.52
CA GLN A 112 -9.50 -19.58 5.08
C GLN A 112 -10.77 -18.98 4.48
N VAL A 113 -10.64 -18.04 3.53
CA VAL A 113 -11.76 -17.53 2.72
C VAL A 113 -11.34 -17.46 1.26
N GLY A 114 -12.27 -17.90 0.40
CA GLY A 114 -12.18 -18.20 -1.04
C GLY A 114 -11.39 -17.26 -1.95
N SER A 115 -11.12 -17.79 -3.15
CA SER A 115 -10.29 -17.18 -4.20
C SER A 115 -10.82 -15.84 -4.71
N ALA A 116 -9.90 -14.92 -5.00
CA ALA A 116 -10.20 -13.70 -5.73
C ALA A 116 -10.69 -13.99 -7.17
N MET A 117 -11.68 -13.22 -7.61
CA MET A 117 -12.24 -13.28 -8.97
C MET A 117 -11.21 -12.77 -10.00
N ALA A 118 -11.14 -13.44 -11.15
CA ALA A 118 -10.33 -13.02 -12.28
C ALA A 118 -10.86 -11.69 -12.86
N GLY A 119 -10.02 -10.65 -12.81
CA GLY A 119 -10.32 -9.34 -13.40
C GLY A 119 -10.07 -9.34 -14.90
N ASN A 120 -10.96 -8.69 -15.65
CA ASN A 120 -10.71 -8.31 -17.04
C ASN A 120 -9.46 -7.39 -17.12
N GLY A 121 -8.74 -7.40 -18.23
CA GLY A 121 -7.38 -6.79 -18.35
C GLY A 121 -7.28 -5.26 -18.30
N GLU A 122 -8.35 -4.53 -17.98
CA GLU A 122 -8.30 -3.07 -17.85
C GLU A 122 -7.52 -2.67 -16.59
N ARG A 123 -6.63 -1.69 -16.72
CA ARG A 123 -5.80 -1.17 -15.65
C ARG A 123 -5.86 0.34 -15.56
N THR A 124 -5.72 0.86 -14.34
CA THR A 124 -5.60 2.30 -14.10
C THR A 124 -4.45 2.59 -13.15
N PHE A 125 -3.79 3.73 -13.39
CA PHE A 125 -2.78 4.27 -12.49
C PHE A 125 -3.46 5.06 -11.37
N ILE A 126 -3.00 4.88 -10.14
CA ILE A 126 -3.43 5.66 -8.98
C ILE A 126 -2.19 6.01 -8.16
N ALA A 127 -2.07 7.26 -7.74
CA ALA A 127 -0.99 7.70 -6.87
C ALA A 127 -1.54 8.41 -5.63
N ILE A 128 -1.14 7.94 -4.45
CA ILE A 128 -1.35 8.65 -3.19
C ILE A 128 -0.24 9.69 -3.06
N LYS A 129 -0.64 10.96 -2.93
CA LYS A 129 0.22 12.14 -2.92
C LYS A 129 0.96 12.28 -1.56
N PRO A 130 1.96 13.18 -1.47
CA PRO A 130 2.77 13.29 -0.25
C PRO A 130 1.96 13.59 1.02
N ASP A 131 0.91 14.41 0.91
CA ASP A 131 0.00 14.71 2.01
C ASP A 131 -0.82 13.48 2.46
N GLY A 132 -1.25 12.61 1.55
CA GLY A 132 -1.91 11.35 1.87
C GLY A 132 -0.99 10.37 2.60
N VAL A 133 0.27 10.29 2.18
CA VAL A 133 1.30 9.47 2.86
C VAL A 133 1.63 10.05 4.24
N GLN A 134 1.88 11.35 4.35
CA GLN A 134 2.20 12.03 5.61
C GLN A 134 1.09 11.91 6.65
N ARG A 135 -0.18 11.85 6.20
CA ARG A 135 -1.35 11.71 7.06
C ARG A 135 -1.67 10.27 7.46
N GLY A 136 -0.89 9.27 7.01
CA GLY A 136 -1.15 7.87 7.30
C GLY A 136 -2.47 7.37 6.70
N LEU A 137 -2.79 7.77 5.46
CA LEU A 137 -4.00 7.37 4.74
C LEU A 137 -3.72 6.30 3.67
N VAL A 138 -2.53 5.69 3.66
CA VAL A 138 -2.15 4.74 2.61
C VAL A 138 -3.02 3.50 2.68
N GLY A 139 -3.16 2.92 3.87
CA GLY A 139 -3.96 1.74 4.09
C GLY A 139 -5.44 1.97 3.84
N GLU A 140 -5.98 3.11 4.31
CA GLU A 140 -7.39 3.46 4.12
C GLU A 140 -7.75 3.62 2.63
N ILE A 141 -6.88 4.26 1.84
CA ILE A 141 -7.11 4.42 0.40
C ILE A 141 -7.03 3.07 -0.33
N ILE A 142 -5.97 2.27 -0.08
CA ILE A 142 -5.82 0.95 -0.72
C ILE A 142 -7.01 0.06 -0.40
N LYS A 143 -7.44 0.05 0.87
CA LYS A 143 -8.58 -0.76 1.34
C LYS A 143 -9.85 -0.46 0.55
N ARG A 144 -10.12 0.80 0.19
CA ARG A 144 -11.31 1.15 -0.61
C ARG A 144 -11.30 0.50 -1.99
N PHE A 145 -10.14 0.40 -2.63
CA PHE A 145 -10.00 -0.27 -3.93
C PHE A 145 -10.13 -1.79 -3.80
N GLU A 146 -9.50 -2.40 -2.79
CA GLU A 146 -9.63 -3.83 -2.50
C GLU A 146 -11.08 -4.23 -2.19
N GLN A 147 -11.76 -3.47 -1.33
CA GLN A 147 -13.17 -3.69 -0.98
C GLN A 147 -14.12 -3.53 -2.17
N LYS A 148 -13.74 -2.72 -3.17
CA LYS A 148 -14.49 -2.63 -4.41
C LYS A 148 -14.35 -3.87 -5.29
N GLY A 149 -13.36 -4.72 -5.02
CA GLY A 149 -13.02 -5.92 -5.78
C GLY A 149 -11.94 -5.68 -6.84
N PHE A 150 -11.22 -4.55 -6.80
CA PHE A 150 -10.09 -4.33 -7.71
C PHE A 150 -8.84 -5.01 -7.21
N ARG A 151 -8.04 -5.51 -8.16
CA ARG A 151 -6.80 -6.24 -7.88
C ARG A 151 -5.62 -5.27 -7.93
N LEU A 152 -4.84 -5.24 -6.86
CA LEU A 152 -3.57 -4.51 -6.85
C LEU A 152 -2.52 -5.32 -7.62
N VAL A 153 -2.00 -4.79 -8.73
CA VAL A 153 -1.06 -5.53 -9.60
C VAL A 153 0.36 -4.96 -9.60
N ALA A 154 0.52 -3.70 -9.21
CA ALA A 154 1.82 -3.08 -9.01
C ALA A 154 1.73 -1.97 -7.95
N MET A 155 2.81 -1.78 -7.19
CA MET A 155 2.90 -0.73 -6.19
C MET A 155 4.35 -0.38 -5.89
N LYS A 156 4.63 0.91 -5.70
CA LYS A 156 5.95 1.40 -5.30
C LYS A 156 5.85 2.68 -4.46
N PHE A 157 6.58 2.71 -3.35
CA PHE A 157 6.88 3.92 -2.60
C PHE A 157 8.04 4.65 -3.26
N VAL A 158 7.82 5.88 -3.73
CA VAL A 158 8.84 6.65 -4.44
C VAL A 158 8.85 8.10 -4.02
N HIS A 159 10.04 8.67 -3.85
CA HIS A 159 10.23 10.11 -3.93
C HIS A 159 10.53 10.43 -5.39
N ALA A 160 9.52 10.84 -6.16
CA ALA A 160 9.68 11.09 -7.59
C ALA A 160 10.58 12.32 -7.83
N SER A 161 11.53 12.22 -8.76
CA SER A 161 12.37 13.35 -9.15
C SER A 161 11.54 14.45 -9.81
N GLU A 162 12.06 15.68 -9.77
CA GLU A 162 11.38 16.82 -10.41
C GLU A 162 11.20 16.60 -11.91
N ASP A 163 12.22 16.04 -12.60
CA ASP A 163 12.17 15.75 -14.03
C ASP A 163 11.08 14.72 -14.37
N LEU A 164 10.96 13.65 -13.58
CA LEU A 164 9.92 12.65 -13.77
C LEU A 164 8.53 13.27 -13.56
N LEU A 165 8.37 14.16 -12.57
CA LEU A 165 7.11 14.84 -12.31
C LEU A 165 6.75 15.85 -13.41
N LYS A 166 7.73 16.60 -13.95
CA LYS A 166 7.52 17.49 -15.09
C LYS A 166 7.08 16.72 -16.33
N GLN A 167 7.71 15.57 -16.58
CA GLN A 167 7.31 14.69 -17.67
C GLN A 167 5.91 14.11 -17.45
N HIS A 168 5.60 13.66 -16.24
CA HIS A 168 4.28 13.10 -15.89
C HIS A 168 3.14 14.13 -16.06
N TYR A 169 3.39 15.39 -15.73
CA TYR A 169 2.42 16.48 -15.84
C TYR A 169 2.62 17.37 -17.08
N ILE A 170 3.30 16.89 -18.13
CA ILE A 170 3.71 17.72 -19.27
C ILE A 170 2.53 18.42 -19.96
N ASP A 171 1.36 17.80 -19.98
CA ASP A 171 0.13 18.36 -20.55
C ASP A 171 -0.36 19.62 -19.81
N LEU A 172 0.16 19.87 -18.61
CA LEU A 172 -0.19 21.01 -17.77
C LEU A 172 0.89 22.09 -17.76
N LYS A 173 1.99 21.95 -18.53
CA LYS A 173 3.16 22.83 -18.45
C LYS A 173 2.85 24.33 -18.59
N ASP A 174 1.84 24.68 -19.40
CA ASP A 174 1.45 26.07 -19.68
C ASP A 174 0.43 26.61 -18.66
N ARG A 175 0.03 25.81 -17.67
CA ARG A 175 -0.92 26.22 -16.63
C ARG A 175 -0.17 26.97 -15.52
N PRO A 176 -0.72 28.06 -14.97
CA PRO A 176 -0.02 28.89 -13.98
C PRO A 176 0.31 28.14 -12.67
N PHE A 177 -0.42 27.07 -12.36
CA PHE A 177 -0.20 26.25 -11.16
C PHE A 177 0.83 25.12 -11.35
N PHE A 178 1.35 24.89 -12.57
CA PHE A 178 2.24 23.76 -12.87
C PHE A 178 3.51 23.71 -12.01
N PRO A 179 4.26 24.82 -11.82
CA PRO A 179 5.43 24.81 -10.94
C PRO A 179 5.07 24.44 -9.50
N GLY A 180 3.93 24.93 -9.00
CA GLY A 180 3.41 24.60 -7.67
C GLY A 180 3.02 23.13 -7.54
N LEU A 181 2.40 22.54 -8.58
CA LEU A 181 2.03 21.13 -8.62
C LEU A 181 3.26 20.22 -8.58
N VAL A 182 4.28 20.51 -9.39
CA VAL A 182 5.54 19.74 -9.40
C VAL A 182 6.24 19.85 -8.04
N LYS A 183 6.40 21.06 -7.50
CA LYS A 183 7.00 21.28 -6.18
C LYS A 183 6.25 20.54 -5.08
N TYR A 184 4.92 20.54 -5.14
CA TYR A 184 4.09 19.80 -4.20
C TYR A 184 4.31 18.29 -4.31
N MET A 185 4.24 17.71 -5.51
CA MET A 185 4.43 16.28 -5.70
C MET A 185 5.85 15.81 -5.34
N ASN A 186 6.84 16.71 -5.45
CA ASN A 186 8.23 16.46 -5.04
C ASN A 186 8.48 16.72 -3.55
N SER A 187 7.53 17.27 -2.79
CA SER A 187 7.74 17.62 -1.37
C SER A 187 7.88 16.42 -0.42
N GLY A 188 7.62 15.21 -0.90
CA GLY A 188 7.75 13.99 -0.13
C GLY A 188 7.45 12.74 -0.97
N PRO A 189 7.41 11.57 -0.33
CA PRO A 189 7.15 10.32 -1.02
C PRO A 189 5.69 10.20 -1.47
N ILE A 190 5.48 9.49 -2.56
CA ILE A 190 4.18 9.06 -3.06
C ILE A 190 4.10 7.53 -3.06
N VAL A 191 2.88 7.01 -3.00
CA VAL A 191 2.61 5.58 -3.26
C VAL A 191 1.94 5.48 -4.61
N ALA A 192 2.72 5.07 -5.62
CA ALA A 192 2.25 4.83 -6.97
C ALA A 192 1.76 3.39 -7.10
N MET A 193 0.58 3.19 -7.70
CA MET A 193 -0.11 1.91 -7.77
C MET A 193 -0.74 1.70 -9.15
N VAL A 194 -0.92 0.43 -9.50
CA VAL A 194 -1.73 0.01 -10.65
C VAL A 194 -2.81 -0.93 -10.14
N TRP A 195 -4.05 -0.60 -10.47
CA TRP A 195 -5.23 -1.37 -10.14
C TRP A 195 -5.83 -1.99 -11.40
N GLU A 196 -6.25 -3.25 -11.30
CA GLU A 196 -6.84 -4.02 -12.39
C GLU A 196 -8.27 -4.45 -12.04
N GLY A 197 -9.16 -4.41 -13.04
CA GLY A 197 -10.50 -4.96 -12.93
C GLY A 197 -11.47 -4.34 -13.93
N LEU A 198 -12.68 -4.89 -13.97
CA LEU A 198 -13.72 -4.43 -14.89
C LEU A 198 -14.12 -2.97 -14.61
N ASN A 199 -14.03 -2.11 -15.62
CA ASN A 199 -14.37 -0.68 -15.53
C ASN A 199 -13.57 0.07 -14.45
N VAL A 200 -12.35 -0.38 -14.14
CA VAL A 200 -11.52 0.20 -13.07
C VAL A 200 -11.17 1.66 -13.35
N VAL A 201 -11.00 2.06 -14.61
CA VAL A 201 -10.71 3.46 -14.98
C VAL A 201 -11.89 4.36 -14.63
N LYS A 202 -13.10 4.00 -15.10
CA LYS A 202 -14.32 4.77 -14.86
C LYS A 202 -14.71 4.76 -13.38
N THR A 203 -14.70 3.59 -12.75
CA THR A 203 -15.09 3.42 -11.35
C THR A 203 -14.08 4.09 -10.41
N GLY A 204 -12.78 3.98 -10.69
CA GLY A 204 -11.74 4.66 -9.94
C GLY A 204 -11.94 6.17 -9.94
N ARG A 205 -12.29 6.78 -11.08
CA ARG A 205 -12.63 8.22 -11.15
C ARG A 205 -13.78 8.58 -10.21
N VAL A 206 -14.84 7.77 -10.18
CA VAL A 206 -16.00 8.00 -9.29
C VAL A 206 -15.59 7.88 -7.82
N MET A 207 -14.78 6.87 -7.48
CA MET A 207 -14.29 6.65 -6.12
C MET A 207 -13.40 7.79 -5.62
N LEU A 208 -12.58 8.37 -6.50
CA LEU A 208 -11.73 9.51 -6.15
C LEU A 208 -12.54 10.76 -5.79
N GLY A 209 -13.63 11.02 -6.51
CA GLY A 209 -14.37 12.27 -6.42
C GLY A 209 -13.80 13.36 -7.33
N GLU A 210 -14.43 14.53 -7.31
CA GLU A 210 -14.09 15.67 -8.16
C GLU A 210 -12.71 16.26 -7.82
N THR A 211 -12.10 17.00 -8.74
CA THR A 211 -10.76 17.58 -8.51
C THR A 211 -10.76 18.54 -7.33
N ASN A 212 -11.83 19.32 -7.19
CA ASN A 212 -12.09 20.17 -6.05
C ASN A 212 -12.82 19.36 -4.95
N PRO A 213 -12.24 19.20 -3.76
CA PRO A 213 -12.90 18.48 -2.66
C PRO A 213 -14.27 19.03 -2.27
N ALA A 214 -14.49 20.35 -2.38
CA ALA A 214 -15.78 20.97 -2.07
C ALA A 214 -16.92 20.49 -2.98
N ASP A 215 -16.60 20.05 -4.20
CA ASP A 215 -17.56 19.52 -5.17
C ASP A 215 -17.66 17.98 -5.10
N SER A 216 -16.86 17.35 -4.24
CA SER A 216 -16.83 15.90 -4.08
C SER A 216 -17.93 15.42 -3.13
N LYS A 217 -18.62 14.35 -3.52
CA LYS A 217 -19.68 13.76 -2.68
C LYS A 217 -19.08 13.03 -1.47
N PRO A 218 -19.79 13.01 -0.32
CA PRO A 218 -19.46 12.12 0.79
C PRO A 218 -19.34 10.65 0.31
N GLY A 219 -18.39 9.91 0.85
CA GLY A 219 -18.03 8.56 0.44
C GLY A 219 -16.97 8.48 -0.68
N THR A 220 -16.67 9.59 -1.36
CA THR A 220 -15.51 9.66 -2.26
C THR A 220 -14.23 9.98 -1.48
N ILE A 221 -13.08 9.57 -1.98
CA ILE A 221 -11.79 9.76 -1.28
C ILE A 221 -11.52 11.24 -1.01
N ARG A 222 -11.74 12.11 -2.00
CA ARG A 222 -11.54 13.55 -1.82
C ARG A 222 -12.61 14.19 -0.94
N GLY A 223 -13.87 13.74 -1.05
CA GLY A 223 -14.94 14.24 -0.20
C GLY A 223 -14.74 13.91 1.28
N ASP A 224 -14.22 12.71 1.58
CA ASP A 224 -14.04 12.25 2.97
C ASP A 224 -12.75 12.78 3.61
N PHE A 225 -11.71 13.02 2.82
CA PHE A 225 -10.37 13.26 3.37
C PHE A 225 -9.72 14.57 2.94
N CYS A 226 -10.33 15.37 2.07
CA CYS A 226 -9.74 16.61 1.57
C CYS A 226 -10.65 17.80 1.81
N ILE A 227 -10.03 18.98 1.95
CA ILE A 227 -10.73 20.26 2.16
C ILE A 227 -10.46 21.21 0.99
N GLN A 228 -9.23 21.23 0.46
CA GLN A 228 -8.80 22.21 -0.54
C GLN A 228 -8.19 21.53 -1.78
N VAL A 229 -8.37 22.14 -2.96
CA VAL A 229 -7.92 21.59 -4.25
C VAL A 229 -6.40 21.34 -4.33
N GLY A 230 -5.59 22.18 -3.69
CA GLY A 230 -4.13 22.06 -3.67
C GLY A 230 -3.59 20.88 -2.83
N ARG A 231 -4.45 20.27 -2.00
CA ARG A 231 -4.13 19.16 -1.07
C ARG A 231 -5.20 18.07 -1.16
N ASN A 232 -5.37 17.52 -2.36
CA ASN A 232 -6.43 16.56 -2.67
C ASN A 232 -5.99 15.08 -2.62
N ILE A 233 -4.89 14.76 -1.90
CA ILE A 233 -4.31 13.45 -1.51
C ILE A 233 -4.12 12.33 -2.55
N ILE A 234 -4.78 12.38 -3.70
CA ILE A 234 -4.84 11.28 -4.66
C ILE A 234 -4.91 11.78 -6.10
N HIS A 235 -4.18 11.08 -6.97
CA HIS A 235 -4.09 11.30 -8.40
C HIS A 235 -4.40 10.00 -9.16
N ARG A 236 -4.86 10.15 -10.40
CA ARG A 236 -5.08 9.08 -11.37
C ARG A 236 -4.55 9.53 -12.72
#